data_AF-A0A929XBV8-F1
#
_entry.id   AF-A0A929XBV8-F1
#
_cell.length_a   1.000
_cell.length_b   1.000
_cell.length_c   1.000
_cell.angle_alpha   90.00
_cell.angle_beta   90.00
_cell.angle_gamma   90.00
#
_symmetry.space_group_name_H-M   'P 1'
#
loop_
_entity.id
_entity.type
_entity.pdbx_description
1 polymer ?
#
loop_
_entity_poly.entity_id
_entity_poly.type
_entity_poly.pdbx_seq_one_letter_code
_entity_poly.pdbx_strand_id
1 'polypeptide(L)' 'MNDYGLSIWGNSNFTIDGGKVCINSDFRPALVDMINEIRADGVRGPILLRFPHLIKKQIVEIYSNFN' A
#
# COMPACT_ATOMS: atom_id res chain seq x y z
N MET A 1 7.43 4.74 -18.36
CA MET A 1 6.35 5.00 -17.39
C MET A 1 7.04 5.35 -16.08
N ASN A 2 6.74 6.48 -15.46
CA ASN A 2 7.47 6.94 -14.27
C ASN A 2 6.92 6.20 -13.06
N ASP A 3 7.60 5.12 -12.66
CA ASP A 3 7.18 4.31 -11.52
C ASP A 3 7.58 4.94 -10.18
N TYR A 4 8.08 6.18 -10.16
CA TYR A 4 8.55 6.91 -8.97
C TYR A 4 9.55 6.12 -8.10
N GLY A 5 10.27 5.16 -8.72
CA GLY A 5 11.16 4.25 -8.01
C GLY A 5 10.46 3.23 -7.11
N LEU A 6 9.14 2.99 -7.28
CA LEU A 6 8.39 1.99 -6.50
C LEU A 6 9.03 0.60 -6.56
N SER A 7 9.71 0.27 -7.65
CA SER A 7 10.46 -0.98 -7.78
C SER A 7 11.66 -1.09 -6.83
N ILE A 8 12.19 0.02 -6.34
CA ILE A 8 13.38 0.09 -5.47
C ILE A 8 12.97 0.01 -3.99
N TRP A 9 12.01 0.84 -3.57
CA TRP A 9 11.62 0.96 -2.16
C TRP A 9 10.26 0.32 -1.83
N GLY A 10 9.46 0.02 -2.85
CA GLY A 10 8.13 -0.53 -2.66
C GLY A 10 8.11 -2.02 -2.29
N ASN A 11 9.23 -2.76 -2.41
CA ASN A 11 9.37 -4.19 -2.09
C ASN A 11 8.15 -5.06 -2.47
N SER A 12 7.61 -4.85 -3.68
CA SER A 12 6.39 -5.50 -4.19
C SER A 12 5.18 -5.39 -3.25
N ASN A 13 5.15 -4.42 -2.35
CA ASN A 13 4.05 -4.11 -1.44
C ASN A 13 3.04 -3.16 -2.08
N PHE A 14 3.51 -2.35 -3.03
CA PHE A 14 2.70 -1.41 -3.79
C PHE A 14 2.90 -1.67 -5.27
N THR A 15 1.82 -1.56 -6.04
CA THR A 15 1.80 -1.71 -7.49
C THR A 15 1.15 -0.49 -8.10
N ILE A 16 1.55 -0.11 -9.31
CA ILE A 16 0.86 0.94 -10.07
C ILE A 16 -0.08 0.23 -11.04
N ASP A 17 -1.38 0.48 -10.91
CA ASP A 17 -2.39 -0.02 -11.84
C ASP A 17 -3.24 1.13 -12.35
N GLY A 18 -3.37 1.23 -13.68
CA GLY A 18 -4.11 2.33 -14.33
C GLY A 18 -3.64 3.75 -13.96
N GLY A 19 -2.39 3.93 -13.54
CA GLY A 19 -1.85 5.21 -13.07
C GLY A 19 -2.19 5.56 -11.61
N LYS A 20 -2.83 4.65 -10.87
CA LYS A 20 -3.08 4.76 -9.42
C LYS A 20 -2.11 3.87 -8.67
N VAL A 21 -1.66 4.32 -7.50
CA VAL A 21 -0.89 3.47 -6.58
C VAL A 21 -1.85 2.59 -5.80
N CYS A 22 -1.70 1.29 -5.98
CA CYS A 22 -2.48 0.24 -5.35
C CYS A 22 -1.61 -0.55 -4.37
N ILE A 23 -2.26 -1.12 -3.36
CA ILE A 23 -1.61 -2.03 -2.42
C ILE A 23 -1.58 -3.42 -3.04
N ASN A 24 -0.45 -4.10 -3.01
CA ASN A 24 -0.33 -5.48 -3.48
C ASN A 24 -0.89 -6.47 -2.44
N SER A 25 -2.19 -6.40 -2.22
CA SER A 25 -3.01 -7.34 -1.44
C SER A 25 -4.01 -8.01 -2.39
N ASP A 26 -4.75 -9.03 -1.92
CA ASP A 26 -5.62 -9.88 -2.75
C ASP A 26 -6.61 -9.09 -3.63
N PHE A 27 -7.08 -7.93 -3.15
CA PHE A 27 -8.05 -7.08 -3.86
C PHE A 27 -7.44 -5.88 -4.59
N ARG A 28 -6.11 -5.71 -4.55
CA ARG A 28 -5.37 -4.56 -5.11
C ARG A 28 -6.06 -3.20 -4.94
N PRO A 29 -6.50 -2.83 -3.73
CA PRO A 29 -7.23 -1.58 -3.56
C PRO A 29 -6.32 -0.38 -3.85
N ALA A 30 -6.84 0.57 -4.62
CA ALA A 30 -6.14 1.82 -4.90
C ALA A 30 -6.18 2.73 -3.67
N LEU A 31 -5.05 3.35 -3.32
CA LEU A 31 -4.96 4.27 -2.18
C LEU A 31 -5.92 5.45 -2.32
N VAL A 32 -6.08 5.95 -3.54
CA VAL A 32 -6.97 7.08 -3.84
C VAL A 32 -8.44 6.75 -3.60
N ASP A 33 -8.85 5.51 -3.88
CA ASP A 33 -10.25 5.11 -3.75
C ASP A 33 -10.62 4.97 -2.25
N MET A 34 -9.73 4.39 -1.44
CA MET A 34 -9.89 4.37 0.03
C MET A 34 -9.93 5.78 0.64
N ILE A 35 -9.09 6.70 0.17
CA ILE A 35 -9.08 8.08 0.68
C ILE A 35 -10.39 8.79 0.30
N ASN A 36 -10.91 8.56 -0.91
CA ASN A 36 -12.17 9.16 -1.35
C ASN A 36 -13.37 8.65 -0.52
N GLU A 37 -13.39 7.36 -0.19
CA GLU A 37 -14.41 6.77 0.69
C GLU A 37 -14.37 7.39 2.10
N ILE A 38 -13.19 7.42 2.73
CA ILE A 38 -13.03 8.02 4.07
C ILE A 38 -13.38 9.52 4.09
N ARG A 39 -13.10 10.23 3.00
CA ARG A 39 -13.49 11.65 2.86
C ARG A 39 -14.99 11.82 2.66
N ALA A 40 -15.66 10.88 1.99
CA ALA A 40 -17.11 10.87 1.84
C ALA A 40 -17.81 10.67 3.19
N ASP A 41 -17.20 9.89 4.09
CA ASP A 41 -17.65 9.68 5.48
C ASP A 41 -17.46 10.91 6.39
N GLY A 42 -16.96 12.02 5.84
CA GLY A 42 -16.84 13.31 6.55
C GLY A 42 -15.50 13.53 7.24
N VAL A 43 -14.56 12.59 7.17
CA VAL A 43 -13.21 12.77 7.71
C VAL A 43 -12.38 13.62 6.74
N ARG A 44 -12.17 14.89 7.11
CA ARG A 44 -11.37 15.85 6.33
C ARG A 44 -10.04 16.13 7.03
N GLY A 45 -8.97 16.27 6.25
CA GLY A 45 -7.63 16.58 6.75
C GLY A 45 -6.56 15.59 6.30
N PRO A 46 -5.34 15.68 6.85
CA PRO A 46 -4.30 14.67 6.64
C PRO A 46 -4.68 13.37 7.36
N ILE A 47 -4.72 12.27 6.61
CA ILE A 47 -5.11 10.95 7.13
C ILE A 47 -3.86 10.06 7.12
N LEU A 48 -3.56 9.45 8.26
CA LEU A 48 -2.52 8.43 8.36
C LEU A 48 -3.15 7.04 8.24
N LEU A 49 -2.92 6.38 7.10
CA LEU A 49 -3.35 5.00 6.90
C LEU A 49 -2.27 4.04 7.42
N ARG A 50 -2.68 3.06 8.25
CA ARG A 50 -1.82 1.99 8.73
C ARG A 50 -2.31 0.67 8.15
N PHE A 51 -1.38 -0.11 7.61
CA PHE A 51 -1.67 -1.37 6.94
C PHE A 51 -1.07 -2.55 7.70
N PRO A 52 -1.85 -3.25 8.55
CA PRO A 52 -1.34 -4.37 9.34
C PRO A 52 -0.77 -5.52 8.49
N HIS A 53 -1.28 -5.70 7.28
CA HIS A 53 -0.81 -6.74 6.36
C HIS A 53 0.66 -6.54 5.96
N LEU A 54 1.13 -5.29 5.80
CA LEU A 54 2.53 -4.99 5.51
C LEU A 54 3.44 -5.33 6.67
N ILE A 55 2.99 -5.05 7.91
CA ILE A 55 3.72 -5.37 9.13
C ILE A 55 3.89 -6.89 9.24
N LYS A 56 2.82 -7.67 8.98
CA LYS A 56 2.88 -9.13 8.97
C LYS A 56 3.88 -9.65 7.93
N LYS A 57 3.87 -9.09 6.71
CA LYS A 57 4.79 -9.48 5.65
C LYS A 57 6.24 -9.24 6.05
N GLN A 58 6.55 -8.09 6.64
CA GLN A 58 7.90 -7.78 7.14
C GLN A 58 8.35 -8.76 8.23
N ILE A 59 7.46 -9.10 9.18
CA ILE A 59 7.78 -10.09 10.21
C ILE A 59 8.11 -11.43 9.56
N VAL A 60 7.25 -11.93 8.67
CA VAL A 60 7.49 -13.21 7.98
C VAL A 60 8.79 -13.18 7.17
N GLU A 61 9.06 -12.09 6.46
CA GLU A 61 10.26 -11.90 5.65
C GLU A 61 11.54 -11.92 6.51
N ILE A 62 11.52 -11.30 7.69
CA ILE A 62 12.63 -11.41 8.65
C ILE A 62 12.79 -12.87 9.07
N TYR A 63 11.73 -13.52 9.55
CA TYR A 63 11.82 -14.92 10.01
C TYR A 63 12.25 -15.90 8.90
N SER A 64 11.91 -15.65 7.64
CA SER A 64 12.34 -16.50 6.51
C SER A 64 13.78 -16.29 6.08
N ASN A 65 14.34 -15.09 6.27
CA ASN A 65 15.73 -14.80 5.88
C ASN A 65 16.75 -15.24 6.95
N PHE A 66 16.33 -15.38 8.20
CA PHE A 66 17.19 -15.79 9.32
C PHE A 66 17.10 -17.29 9.68
N ASN A 67 16.25 -18.06 8.99
CA ASN A 67 16.21 -19.53 9.05
C ASN A 67 17.09 -20.15 7.96
#